data_AF-A0A945AK68-F1
#
_entry.id   AF-A0A945AK68-F1
#
_cell.length_a   1.000
_cell.length_b   1.000
_cell.length_c   1.000
_cell.angle_alpha   90.00
_cell.angle_beta   90.00
_cell.angle_gamma   90.00
#
_symmetry.space_group_name_H-M   'P 1'
#
loop_
_entity.id
_entity.type
_entity.pdbx_description
1 polymer ?
#
loop_
_entity_poly.entity_id
_entity_poly.type
_entity_poly.pdbx_seq_one_letter_code
_entity_poly.pdbx_strand_id
1 'polypeptide(L)'
;MDSRLGEHISFQYEKIILPAGLLLGVFSVIYWQYTGDLRFYGLVQFGTLAAIPLILLLYRSKYTQPHYLIYSMVCYGLAKMMELNDSRIFELTNGLISGHTAKHLLAAAASYYIYLMLNKRQAY
;
A
#
# COMPACT_ATOMS: atom_id res chain seq x y z
N MET A 1 5.34 1.17 37.75
CA MET A 1 6.72 1.09 37.27
C MET A 1 6.66 1.29 35.76
N ASP A 2 7.30 2.35 35.29
CA ASP A 2 6.92 3.12 34.09
C ASP A 2 7.08 2.41 32.75
N SER A 3 5.99 2.30 31.98
CA SER A 3 5.97 1.81 30.59
C SER A 3 5.79 2.93 29.55
N ARG A 4 6.18 4.17 29.86
CA ARG A 4 5.98 5.35 29.00
C ARG A 4 7.05 5.54 27.91
N LEU A 5 8.11 4.73 27.89
CA LEU A 5 9.21 4.88 26.92
C LEU A 5 8.85 4.35 25.51
N GLY A 6 7.94 3.38 25.40
CA GLY A 6 7.55 2.77 24.11
C GLY A 6 6.61 3.62 23.25
N GLU A 7 6.11 4.74 23.80
CA GLU A 7 5.10 5.58 23.15
C GLU A 7 5.73 6.76 22.39
N HIS A 8 6.81 7.35 22.91
CA HIS A 8 7.47 8.50 22.28
C HIS A 8 8.48 8.12 21.18
N ILE A 9 9.03 6.90 21.23
CA ILE A 9 10.05 6.45 20.27
C ILE A 9 9.44 6.30 18.87
N SER A 10 8.25 5.73 18.72
CA SER A 10 7.60 5.56 17.41
C SER A 10 7.21 6.90 16.77
N PHE A 11 6.74 7.86 17.57
CA PHE A 11 6.31 9.17 17.07
C PHE A 11 7.45 10.02 16.51
N GLN A 12 8.67 9.90 17.05
CA GLN A 12 9.80 10.67 16.53
C GLN A 12 10.30 10.12 15.19
N TYR A 13 10.36 8.80 15.04
CA TYR A 13 10.76 8.19 13.78
C TYR A 13 9.72 8.38 12.68
N GLU A 14 8.43 8.32 12.99
CA GLU A 14 7.36 8.56 12.01
C GLU A 14 7.48 9.94 11.35
N LYS A 15 7.74 10.99 12.16
CA LYS A 15 7.92 12.36 11.67
C LYS A 15 9.12 12.56 10.75
N ILE A 16 10.08 11.65 10.76
CA ILE A 16 11.28 11.70 9.90
C ILE A 16 11.11 10.77 8.70
N ILE A 17 10.66 9.53 8.94
CA ILE A 17 10.53 8.49 7.91
C ILE A 17 9.50 8.88 6.85
N LEU A 18 8.35 9.45 7.24
CA LEU A 18 7.32 9.84 6.28
C LEU A 18 7.79 10.92 5.29
N PRO A 19 8.30 12.09 5.74
CA PRO A 19 8.78 13.09 4.79
C PRO A 19 10.01 12.62 4.03
N ALA A 20 10.93 11.87 4.65
CA ALA A 20 12.09 11.30 3.95
C ALA A 20 11.65 10.32 2.85
N GLY A 21 10.67 9.45 3.11
CA GLY A 21 10.10 8.53 2.15
C GLY A 21 9.39 9.24 0.99
N LEU A 22 8.64 10.30 1.29
CA LEU A 22 8.04 11.17 0.27
C LEU A 22 9.10 11.82 -0.63
N LEU A 23 10.15 12.38 -0.04
CA LEU A 23 11.26 12.98 -0.78
C LEU A 23 11.99 11.93 -1.63
N LEU A 24 12.24 10.74 -1.10
CA LEU A 24 12.78 9.60 -1.85
C LEU A 24 11.89 9.22 -3.04
N GLY A 25 10.57 9.20 -2.84
CA GLY A 25 9.59 8.95 -3.91
C GLY A 25 9.69 10.00 -5.02
N VAL A 26 9.63 11.28 -4.67
CA VAL A 26 9.76 12.39 -5.63
C VAL A 26 11.11 12.32 -6.36
N PHE A 27 12.19 12.13 -5.62
CA PHE A 27 13.54 12.01 -6.18
C PHE A 27 13.65 10.83 -7.14
N SER A 28 13.00 9.70 -6.85
CA SER A 28 13.01 8.54 -7.73
C SER A 28 12.37 8.81 -9.09
N VAL A 29 11.29 9.62 -9.12
CA VAL A 29 10.62 10.03 -10.37
C VAL A 29 11.48 11.03 -11.15
N ILE A 30 12.06 12.01 -10.46
CA ILE A 30 12.99 12.97 -11.07
C ILE A 30 14.18 12.23 -11.70
N TYR A 31 14.80 11.33 -10.94
CA TYR A 31 15.90 10.51 -11.42
C TYR A 31 15.52 9.71 -12.67
N TRP A 32 14.34 9.07 -12.67
CA TRP A 32 13.85 8.35 -13.84
C TRP A 32 13.68 9.26 -15.05
N GLN A 33 13.10 10.45 -14.88
CA GLN A 33 12.93 11.42 -15.96
C GLN A 33 14.27 11.86 -16.59
N TYR A 34 15.31 12.09 -15.78
CA TYR A 34 16.62 12.53 -16.29
C TYR A 34 17.45 11.40 -16.90
N THR A 35 17.38 10.20 -16.33
CA THR A 35 18.27 9.08 -16.73
C THR A 35 17.61 8.07 -17.65
N GLY A 36 16.28 8.04 -17.72
CA GLY A 36 15.50 6.99 -18.37
C GLY A 36 15.49 5.66 -17.61
N ASP A 37 16.18 5.53 -16.47
CA ASP A 37 16.25 4.29 -15.71
C ASP A 37 15.12 4.18 -14.67
N LEU A 38 14.24 3.20 -14.87
CA LEU A 38 13.06 2.96 -14.03
C LEU A 38 13.37 2.13 -12.77
N ARG A 39 14.55 1.50 -12.66
CA ARG A 39 14.85 0.53 -11.60
C ARG A 39 14.75 1.13 -10.21
N PHE A 40 15.23 2.35 -10.03
CA PHE A 40 15.18 3.02 -8.73
C PHE A 40 13.74 3.37 -8.32
N TYR A 41 12.93 3.88 -9.26
CA TYR A 41 11.50 4.11 -9.04
C TYR A 41 10.77 2.81 -8.67
N GLY A 42 11.03 1.73 -9.42
CA GLY A 42 10.47 0.41 -9.11
C GLY A 42 10.84 -0.06 -7.70
N LEU A 43 12.11 0.07 -7.31
CA LEU A 43 12.57 -0.30 -5.97
C LEU A 43 11.82 0.48 -4.88
N VAL A 44 11.69 1.79 -5.02
CA VAL A 44 10.98 2.63 -4.04
C VAL A 44 9.50 2.24 -3.98
N GLN A 45 8.84 2.07 -5.12
CA GLN A 45 7.42 1.73 -5.20
C GLN A 45 7.12 0.34 -4.60
N PHE A 46 7.80 -0.70 -5.10
CA PHE A 46 7.54 -2.08 -4.67
C PHE A 46 8.11 -2.36 -3.28
N GLY A 47 9.25 -1.75 -2.93
CA GLY A 47 9.84 -1.84 -1.60
C GLY A 47 8.92 -1.25 -0.52
N THR A 48 8.29 -0.10 -0.80
CA THR A 48 7.31 0.51 0.13
C THR A 48 6.09 -0.39 0.31
N LEU A 49 5.58 -0.97 -0.78
CA LEU A 49 4.45 -1.88 -0.72
C LEU A 49 4.79 -3.17 0.06
N ALA A 50 6.00 -3.71 -0.11
CA ALA A 50 6.49 -4.89 0.59
C ALA A 50 6.84 -4.62 2.06
N ALA A 51 7.18 -3.39 2.42
CA ALA A 51 7.43 -3.00 3.80
C ALA A 51 6.18 -3.15 4.68
N ILE A 52 4.97 -2.92 4.12
CA ILE A 52 3.70 -3.04 4.86
C ILE A 52 3.51 -4.45 5.48
N PRO A 53 3.50 -5.56 4.71
CA PRO A 53 3.36 -6.89 5.29
C PRO A 53 4.57 -7.27 6.14
N LEU A 54 5.78 -6.82 5.80
CA LEU A 54 6.97 -7.07 6.61
C LEU A 54 6.84 -6.47 8.02
N ILE A 55 6.35 -5.23 8.12
CA ILE A 55 6.08 -4.56 9.40
C ILE A 55 4.97 -5.32 10.16
N LEU A 56 3.91 -5.76 9.48
CA LEU A 56 2.85 -6.54 10.12
C LEU A 56 3.31 -7.91 10.65
N LEU A 57 4.31 -8.53 10.00
CA LEU A 57 4.91 -9.79 10.44
C LEU A 57 5.89 -9.60 11.60
N LEU A 58 6.73 -8.55 11.52
CA LEU A 58 7.79 -8.30 12.49
C LEU A 58 7.30 -7.62 13.78
N TYR A 59 6.22 -6.83 13.69
CA TYR A 59 5.71 -6.06 14.81
C TYR A 59 4.30 -6.50 15.18
N ARG A 60 4.09 -6.80 16.46
CA ARG A 60 2.76 -7.13 16.99
C ARG A 60 1.87 -5.89 16.92
N SER A 61 0.75 -6.00 16.22
CA SER A 61 -0.22 -4.90 16.11
C SER A 61 -0.69 -4.47 17.50
N LYS A 62 -0.52 -3.18 17.82
CA LYS A 62 -1.09 -2.54 19.02
C LYS A 62 -2.61 -2.34 18.91
N TYR A 63 -3.17 -2.56 17.71
CA TYR A 63 -4.58 -2.33 17.41
C TYR A 63 -5.28 -3.62 16.99
N THR A 64 -6.57 -3.69 17.32
CA THR A 64 -7.45 -4.76 16.84
C THR A 64 -7.63 -4.69 15.31
N GLN A 65 -8.00 -5.83 14.70
CA GLN A 65 -8.37 -5.96 13.29
C GLN A 65 -7.24 -5.83 12.21
N PRO A 66 -6.03 -6.40 12.39
CA PRO A 66 -4.96 -6.30 11.39
C PRO A 66 -5.29 -6.97 10.05
N HIS A 67 -6.27 -7.88 10.03
CA HIS A 67 -6.67 -8.60 8.82
C HIS A 67 -7.24 -7.69 7.71
N TYR A 68 -7.81 -6.53 8.05
CA TYR A 68 -8.31 -5.60 7.04
C TYR A 68 -7.19 -5.02 6.17
N LEU A 69 -5.97 -4.89 6.69
CA LEU A 69 -4.80 -4.50 5.88
C LEU A 69 -4.42 -5.59 4.88
N ILE A 70 -4.53 -6.86 5.28
CA ILE A 70 -4.32 -7.99 4.37
C ILE A 70 -5.38 -7.98 3.27
N TYR A 71 -6.66 -7.80 3.59
CA TYR A 71 -7.72 -7.69 2.58
C TYR A 71 -7.48 -6.53 1.62
N SER A 72 -7.11 -5.36 2.14
CA SER A 72 -6.73 -4.21 1.31
C SER A 72 -5.59 -4.55 0.35
N MET A 73 -4.56 -5.23 0.84
CA MET A 73 -3.39 -5.60 0.05
C MET A 73 -3.73 -6.62 -1.05
N VAL A 74 -4.57 -7.61 -0.75
CA VAL A 74 -5.07 -8.57 -1.73
C VAL A 74 -5.89 -7.88 -2.81
N CYS A 75 -6.82 -7.00 -2.43
CA CYS A 75 -7.61 -6.23 -3.40
C CYS A 75 -6.73 -5.35 -4.30
N TYR A 76 -5.72 -4.70 -3.74
CA TYR A 76 -4.76 -3.92 -4.52
C TYR A 76 -3.94 -4.78 -5.48
N GLY A 77 -3.47 -5.94 -5.02
CA GLY A 77 -2.76 -6.91 -5.87
C GLY A 77 -3.62 -7.37 -7.03
N LEU A 78 -4.88 -7.73 -6.77
CA LEU A 78 -5.85 -8.09 -7.80
C LEU A 78 -6.11 -6.91 -8.75
N ALA A 79 -6.21 -5.68 -8.27
CA ALA A 79 -6.39 -4.50 -9.11
C ALA A 79 -5.23 -4.35 -10.11
N LYS A 80 -3.98 -4.54 -9.67
CA LYS A 80 -2.80 -4.55 -10.55
C LYS A 80 -2.84 -5.71 -11.55
N MET A 81 -3.30 -6.89 -11.15
CA MET A 81 -3.47 -8.01 -12.07
C MET A 81 -4.54 -7.72 -13.14
N MET A 82 -5.66 -7.09 -12.77
CA MET A 82 -6.68 -6.68 -13.73
C MET A 82 -6.14 -5.63 -14.70
N GLU A 83 -5.37 -4.65 -14.21
CA GLU A 83 -4.74 -3.62 -15.04
C GLU A 83 -3.77 -4.20 -16.08
N LEU A 84 -2.94 -5.18 -15.68
CA LEU A 84 -2.00 -5.84 -16.60
C LEU A 84 -2.71 -6.69 -17.68
N ASN A 85 -3.95 -7.11 -17.41
CA ASN A 85 -4.74 -7.96 -18.30
C ASN A 85 -5.91 -7.20 -18.93
N ASP A 86 -5.81 -5.87 -19.06
CA ASP A 86 -6.92 -5.01 -19.48
C ASP A 86 -7.65 -5.50 -20.74
N SER A 87 -6.90 -5.64 -21.84
CA SER A 87 -7.45 -6.09 -23.13
C SER A 87 -7.96 -7.52 -23.06
N ARG A 88 -7.26 -8.40 -22.32
CA ARG A 88 -7.67 -9.80 -22.18
C ARG A 88 -9.00 -9.93 -21.43
N ILE A 89 -9.21 -9.13 -20.40
CA ILE A 89 -10.48 -9.08 -19.65
C ILE A 89 -11.58 -8.49 -20.52
N PHE A 90 -11.28 -7.46 -21.31
CA PHE A 90 -12.25 -6.87 -22.23
C PHE A 90 -12.72 -7.88 -23.29
N GLU A 91 -11.81 -8.66 -23.87
CA GLU A 91 -12.14 -9.76 -24.79
C GLU A 91 -12.98 -10.86 -24.12
N LEU A 92 -12.55 -11.34 -22.95
CA LEU A 92 -13.24 -12.41 -22.22
C LEU A 92 -14.65 -12.02 -21.77
N THR A 93 -14.89 -10.74 -21.54
CA THR A 93 -16.19 -10.20 -21.16
C THR A 93 -17.02 -9.71 -22.36
N ASN A 94 -16.59 -9.98 -23.59
CA ASN A 94 -17.25 -9.50 -24.82
C ASN A 94 -17.49 -7.99 -24.82
N GLY A 95 -16.53 -7.22 -24.28
CA GLY A 95 -16.59 -5.77 -24.22
C GLY A 95 -17.44 -5.17 -23.09
N LEU A 96 -17.97 -5.97 -22.18
CA LEU A 96 -18.76 -5.47 -21.04
C LEU A 96 -17.92 -4.76 -19.99
N ILE A 97 -16.74 -5.31 -19.64
CA ILE A 97 -15.88 -4.79 -18.58
C ILE A 97 -14.42 -4.89 -19.01
N SER A 98 -13.69 -3.77 -18.96
CA SER A 98 -12.23 -3.79 -19.14
C SER A 98 -11.53 -4.05 -17.81
N GLY A 99 -10.27 -4.50 -17.87
CA GLY A 99 -9.45 -4.60 -16.65
C GLY A 99 -9.27 -3.25 -15.95
N HIS A 100 -9.36 -2.14 -16.68
CA HIS A 100 -9.35 -0.78 -16.15
C HIS A 100 -10.61 -0.46 -15.34
N THR A 101 -11.78 -0.94 -15.75
CA THR A 101 -12.98 -0.81 -14.92
C THR A 101 -12.88 -1.70 -13.68
N ALA A 102 -12.45 -2.95 -13.84
CA ALA A 102 -12.30 -3.90 -12.74
C ALA A 102 -11.26 -3.44 -11.71
N LYS A 103 -10.13 -2.87 -12.13
CA LYS A 103 -9.10 -2.36 -11.21
C LYS A 103 -9.64 -1.24 -10.32
N HIS A 104 -10.50 -0.36 -10.84
CA HIS A 104 -11.06 0.75 -10.05
C HIS A 104 -11.99 0.23 -8.97
N LEU A 105 -12.83 -0.76 -9.28
CA LEU A 105 -13.69 -1.42 -8.29
C LEU A 105 -12.86 -2.10 -7.19
N LEU A 106 -11.78 -2.80 -7.56
CA LEU A 106 -10.89 -3.45 -6.60
C LEU A 106 -10.09 -2.44 -5.77
N ALA A 107 -9.62 -1.35 -6.36
CA ALA A 107 -8.93 -0.27 -5.66
C ALA A 107 -9.87 0.47 -4.68
N ALA A 108 -11.13 0.66 -5.06
CA ALA A 108 -12.17 1.19 -4.17
C ALA A 108 -12.43 0.23 -3.00
N ALA A 109 -12.53 -1.08 -3.26
CA ALA A 109 -12.67 -2.09 -2.21
C ALA A 109 -11.47 -2.12 -1.26
N ALA A 110 -10.23 -2.00 -1.78
CA ALA A 110 -9.02 -1.90 -0.96
C ALA A 110 -9.09 -0.70 -0.01
N SER A 111 -9.44 0.47 -0.55
CA SER A 111 -9.61 1.70 0.23
C SER A 111 -10.72 1.57 1.28
N TYR A 112 -11.81 0.88 0.94
CA TYR A 112 -12.92 0.60 1.86
C TYR A 112 -12.50 -0.31 3.02
N TYR A 113 -11.67 -1.31 2.80
CA TYR A 113 -11.13 -2.14 3.89
C TYR A 113 -10.23 -1.34 4.83
N ILE A 114 -9.42 -0.41 4.32
CA ILE A 114 -8.65 0.52 5.16
C ILE A 114 -9.60 1.38 6.01
N TYR A 115 -10.67 1.92 5.40
CA TYR A 115 -11.69 2.66 6.13
C TYR A 115 -12.33 1.82 7.25
N LEU A 116 -12.74 0.58 6.96
CA LEU A 116 -13.30 -0.33 7.97
C LEU A 116 -12.31 -0.63 9.09
N MET A 117 -11.03 -0.82 8.77
CA MET A 117 -9.96 -0.96 9.76
C MET A 117 -9.91 0.26 10.68
N LEU A 118 -9.85 1.47 10.10
CA LEU A 118 -9.75 2.71 10.85
C LEU A 118 -10.99 2.99 11.70
N ASN A 119 -12.17 2.58 11.25
CA ASN A 119 -13.43 2.76 11.96
C ASN A 119 -13.61 1.74 13.10
N LYS A 120 -13.09 0.51 12.93
CA LYS A 120 -13.24 -0.58 13.91
C LYS A 120 -12.02 -0.78 14.81
N ARG A 121 -10.89 -0.10 14.55
CA ARG A 121 -9.68 -0.24 15.37
C ARG A 121 -9.94 0.26 16.79
N GLN A 122 -9.52 -0.54 17.75
CA GLN A 122 -9.43 -0.20 19.16
C GLN A 122 -8.03 -0.58 19.63
N ALA A 123 -7.48 0.19 20.57
CA ALA A 123 -6.26 -0.24 21.25
C ALA A 123 -6.58 -1.49 22.08
N TYR A 124 -5.65 -2.45 22.12
CA TYR A 124 -5.75 -3.61 23.02
C TYR A 124 -5.70 -3.20 24.48
#